data_AF-A0A2M9U1I9-F1
#
_entry.id   AF-A0A2M9U1I9-F1
#
_cell.length_a   1.000
_cell.length_b   1.000
_cell.length_c   1.000
_cell.angle_alpha   90.00
_cell.angle_beta   90.00
_cell.angle_gamma   90.00
#
_symmetry.space_group_name_H-M   'P 1'
#
loop_
_entity.id
_entity.type
_entity.pdbx_description
1 polymer ?
#
loop_
_entity_poly.entity_id
_entity_poly.type
_entity_poly.pdbx_seq_one_letter_code
_entity_poly.pdbx_strand_id
1 'polypeptide(L)' 'MNQIQSVGVLYEYGLPGVKFHYQSGQSRTLRDDEAIRFIQLVDTERNRKDIDFLNTRRVRRYVANYYFH' A
#
# COMPACT_ATOMS: atom_id res chain seq x y z
N MET A 1 14.05 -10.50 -4.89
CA MET A 1 12.71 -9.99 -4.50
C MET A 1 12.71 -8.48 -4.67
N ASN A 2 11.77 -7.92 -5.44
CA ASN A 2 11.74 -6.48 -5.71
C ASN A 2 10.99 -5.74 -4.60
N GLN A 3 11.66 -4.81 -3.94
CA GLN A 3 11.04 -3.97 -2.91
C GLN A 3 10.16 -2.89 -3.56
N ILE A 4 9.04 -2.59 -2.90
CA ILE A 4 8.14 -1.51 -3.29
C ILE A 4 8.71 -0.20 -2.76
N GLN A 5 9.04 0.70 -3.68
CA GLN A 5 9.60 2.02 -3.40
C GLN A 5 8.52 3.00 -2.93
N SER A 6 7.36 3.00 -3.60
CA SER A 6 6.25 3.90 -3.29
C SER A 6 4.90 3.30 -3.66
N VAL A 7 3.86 3.77 -2.99
CA VAL A 7 2.48 3.32 -3.18
C VAL A 7 1.58 4.53 -3.47
N GLY A 8 0.90 4.49 -4.62
CA GLY A 8 -0.16 5.41 -4.99
C GLY A 8 -1.53 4.81 -4.69
N VAL A 9 -2.46 5.61 -4.19
CA VAL A 9 -3.88 5.24 -4.12
C VAL A 9 -4.59 5.96 -5.25
N LEU A 10 -5.35 5.20 -6.02
CA LEU A 10 -6.13 5.63 -7.17
C LEU A 10 -7.61 5.45 -6.83
N TYR A 11 -8.46 6.33 -7.36
CA TYR A 11 -9.90 6.12 -7.38
C TYR A 11 -10.34 6.21 -8.82
N GLU A 12 -10.59 5.06 -9.45
CA GLU A 12 -11.06 4.99 -10.83
C GLU A 12 -12.51 4.54 -10.83
N TYR A 13 -13.40 5.33 -11.43
CA TYR A 13 -14.83 5.03 -11.54
C TYR A 13 -15.53 4.71 -10.20
N GLY A 14 -15.05 5.32 -9.10
CA GLY A 14 -15.58 5.10 -7.75
C GLY A 14 -15.03 3.85 -7.04
N LEU A 15 -14.18 3.07 -7.69
CA LEU A 15 -13.53 1.90 -7.10
C LEU A 15 -12.11 2.24 -6.61
N PRO A 16 -11.71 1.79 -5.41
CA PRO A 16 -10.36 1.99 -4.93
C PRO A 16 -9.38 1.13 -5.74
N GLY A 17 -8.32 1.76 -6.24
CA GLY A 17 -7.16 1.10 -6.84
C GLY A 17 -5.89 1.45 -6.07
N VAL A 18 -4.91 0.56 -6.05
CA VAL A 18 -3.62 0.83 -5.38
C VAL A 18 -2.49 0.45 -6.31
N LYS A 19 -1.63 1.42 -6.64
CA LYS A 19 -0.48 1.21 -7.52
C LYS A 19 0.81 1.12 -6.73
N PHE A 20 1.50 0.01 -6.86
CA PHE A 20 2.84 -0.22 -6.34
C PHE A 20 3.87 0.12 -7.38
N HIS A 21 4.88 0.90 -6.99
CA HIS A 21 6.05 1.20 -7.79
C HIS A 21 7.24 0.49 -7.17
N TYR A 22 7.82 -0.45 -7.91
CA TYR A 22 8.97 -1.23 -7.46
C TYR A 22 10.27 -0.49 -7.76
N GLN A 23 11.31 -0.77 -6.97
CA GLN A 23 12.66 -0.21 -7.19
C GLN A 23 13.24 -0.59 -8.57
N SER A 24 12.81 -1.70 -9.16
CA SER A 24 13.18 -2.12 -10.51
C SER A 24 12.61 -1.23 -11.64
N GLY A 25 11.74 -0.28 -11.31
CA GLY A 25 10.99 0.52 -12.28
C GLY A 25 9.68 -0.14 -12.74
N GLN A 26 9.40 -1.38 -12.32
CA GLN A 26 8.11 -2.03 -12.59
C GLN A 26 7.00 -1.43 -11.75
N SER A 27 5.75 -1.62 -12.17
CA SER A 27 4.58 -1.29 -11.35
C SER A 27 3.52 -2.37 -11.40
N ARG A 28 2.85 -2.59 -10.26
CA ARG A 28 1.68 -3.48 -10.13
C ARG A 28 0.51 -2.64 -9.63
N THR A 29 -0.69 -2.91 -10.13
CA THR A 29 -1.91 -2.25 -9.63
C THR A 29 -2.81 -3.29 -9.01
N LEU A 30 -3.15 -3.12 -7.74
CA LEU A 30 -4.23 -3.82 -7.06
C LEU A 30 -5.56 -3.14 -7.40
N ARG A 31 -6.60 -3.94 -7.61
CA ARG A 31 -7.96 -3.48 -7.91
C ARG A 31 -8.96 -4.15 -6.98
N ASP A 32 -10.15 -3.58 -6.91
CA ASP A 32 -11.32 -4.14 -6.22
C ASP A 32 -10.98 -4.65 -4.81
N ASP A 33 -11.22 -5.93 -4.53
CA ASP A 33 -11.02 -6.53 -3.20
C ASP A 33 -9.57 -6.48 -2.72
N GLU A 34 -8.58 -6.60 -3.60
CA GLU A 34 -7.17 -6.50 -3.22
C GLU A 34 -6.82 -5.09 -2.76
N ALA A 35 -7.36 -4.07 -3.44
CA ALA A 35 -7.16 -2.67 -3.09
C ALA A 35 -7.88 -2.31 -1.78
N ILE A 36 -9.10 -2.80 -1.58
CA ILE A 36 -9.86 -2.63 -0.32
C ILE A 36 -9.09 -3.25 0.85
N ARG A 37 -8.64 -4.50 0.69
CA ARG A 37 -7.86 -5.22 1.71
C ARG A 37 -6.58 -4.48 2.06
N PHE A 38 -5.88 -3.93 1.05
CA PHE A 38 -4.70 -3.11 1.29
C PHE A 38 -5.01 -1.88 2.14
N ILE A 39 -6.09 -1.15 1.82
CA ILE A 39 -6.49 0.06 2.57
C ILE A 39 -6.85 -0.29 4.02
N GLN A 40 -7.56 -1.39 4.25
CA GLN A 40 -7.90 -1.86 5.61
C GLN A 40 -6.67 -2.23 6.44
N LEU A 41 -5.69 -2.90 5.83
CA LEU A 41 -4.42 -3.21 6.50
C LEU A 41 -3.63 -1.95 6.82
N VAL A 42 -3.59 -0.97 5.89
CA VAL A 42 -2.95 0.33 6.15
C VAL A 42 -3.61 1.05 7.32
N ASP A 43 -4.93 1.01 7.43
CA ASP A 43 -5.63 1.66 8.54
C ASP A 43 -5.36 0.92 9.88
N THR A 44 -5.35 -0.41 9.86
CA THR A 44 -5.04 -1.22 11.05
C THR A 44 -3.60 -0.96 11.53
N GLU A 45 -2.62 -1.01 10.63
CA GLU A 45 -1.21 -0.78 10.95
C GLU A 45 -0.92 0.67 11.34
N ARG A 46 -1.67 1.64 10.83
CA ARG A 46 -1.55 3.05 11.25
C ARG A 46 -1.97 3.26 12.70
N ASN A 47 -2.96 2.52 13.18
CA ASN A 47 -3.51 2.66 14.53
C ASN A 47 -2.73 1.88 15.60
N ARG A 48 -1.71 1.14 15.19
CA ARG A 48 -0.79 0.46 16.09
C ARG A 48 0.02 1.47 16.91
N LYS A 49 0.13 1.22 18.21
CA LYS A 49 0.88 2.07 19.15
C LYS A 49 2.34 1.65 19.31
N ASP A 50 2.69 0.46 18.82
CA ASP A 50 4.02 -0.11 18.90
C ASP A 50 4.93 0.29 17.73
N ILE A 51 4.38 0.90 16.67
CA ILE A 51 5.13 1.39 15.52
C ILE A 51 4.72 2.84 15.25
N ASP A 52 5.64 3.78 15.46
CA ASP A 52 5.38 5.19 15.18
C ASP A 52 5.58 5.50 13.68
N PHE A 53 4.48 5.44 12.94
CA PHE A 53 4.47 5.90 11.56
C PHE A 53 4.29 7.42 11.50
N LEU A 54 5.40 8.12 11.29
CA LEU A 54 5.41 9.59 11.09
C LEU A 54 4.47 10.10 9.98
N ASN A 55 4.07 9.25 9.03
CA ASN A 55 3.03 9.57 8.03
C ASN A 55 2.46 8.33 7.33
N THR A 56 1.29 8.51 6.70
CA THR A 56 0.57 7.48 5.94
C THR A 56 1.38 6.86 4.80
N ARG A 57 2.33 7.58 4.18
CA ARG A 57 3.16 7.04 3.10
C ARG A 57 4.09 5.93 3.59
N ARG A 58 4.65 6.10 4.80
CA ARG A 58 5.49 5.07 5.44
C ARG A 58 4.70 3.83 5.80
N VAL A 59 3.48 3.98 6.33
CA VAL A 59 2.56 2.85 6.60
C VAL A 59 2.27 2.08 5.33
N ARG A 60 1.87 2.78 4.26
CA ARG A 60 1.54 2.16 2.97
C ARG A 60 2.72 1.37 2.41
N ARG A 61 3.93 1.94 2.44
CA ARG A 61 5.14 1.24 1.99
C ARG A 61 5.44 0.03 2.87
N TYR A 62 5.30 0.14 4.19
CA TYR A 62 5.49 -0.97 5.11
C TYR A 62 4.51 -2.12 4.81
N VAL A 63 3.21 -1.82 4.75
CA VAL A 63 2.17 -2.82 4.45
C VAL A 63 2.39 -3.46 3.08
N ALA A 64 2.72 -2.66 2.06
CA ALA A 64 2.92 -3.17 0.71
C ALA A 64 4.09 -4.15 0.64
N ASN A 65 5.21 -3.83 1.30
CA ASN A 65 6.32 -4.76 1.37
C ASN A 65 5.90 -5.97 2.25
N TYR A 66 5.50 -5.78 3.51
CA TYR A 66 5.26 -6.89 4.42
C TYR A 66 4.18 -7.91 3.96
N TYR A 67 3.07 -7.44 3.37
CA TYR A 67 1.91 -8.29 3.06
C TYR A 67 1.70 -8.59 1.57
N PHE A 68 2.26 -7.80 0.65
CA PHE A 68 1.92 -7.87 -0.78
C PHE A 68 3.13 -8.03 -1.71
N HIS A 69 4.33 -8.25 -1.16
CA HIS A 69 5.60 -8.43 -1.88
C HIS A 69 5.45 -9.15 -3.23
#